data_AF-A0A2E3XVK3-F1
#
_entry.id   AF-A0A2E3XVK3-F1
#
_cell.length_a   1.000
_cell.length_b   1.000
_cell.length_c   1.000
_cell.angle_alpha   90.00
_cell.angle_beta   90.00
_cell.angle_gamma   90.00
#
_symmetry.space_group_name_H-M   'P 1'
#
loop_
_entity.id
_entity.type
_entity.pdbx_description
1 polymer ?
#
loop_
_entity_poly.entity_id
_entity_poly.type
_entity_poly.pdbx_seq_one_letter_code
_entity_poly.pdbx_strand_id
1 'polypeptide(L)'
;MINTISFANVDEKMAHLQSLVNIPSINPKTYDEDVEYFRLDFINHPEFGVGFVEEVLSEKEINVFFSSGPRMIEHKKYLHGKIAN
;
A
#
# COMPACT_ATOMS: atom_id res chain seq x y z
N MET A 1 12.91 19.31 6.14
CA MET A 1 11.82 18.69 6.93
C MET A 1 11.06 17.80 5.95
N ILE A 2 11.14 16.48 6.09
CA ILE A 2 10.41 15.58 5.22
C ILE A 2 8.96 15.64 5.70
N ASN A 3 8.05 16.18 4.90
CA ASN A 3 6.62 16.20 5.20
C ASN A 3 6.13 14.75 5.24
N THR A 4 6.12 14.17 6.43
CA THR A 4 5.42 12.92 6.69
C THR A 4 3.93 13.19 6.45
N ILE A 5 3.43 12.84 5.26
CA ILE A 5 1.99 12.90 4.98
C ILE A 5 1.30 12.06 6.06
N SER A 6 0.43 12.67 6.85
CA SER A 6 -0.32 12.00 7.91
C SER A 6 -1.78 12.37 7.70
N PHE A 7 -2.66 11.36 7.68
CA PHE A 7 -4.08 11.55 7.47
C PHE A 7 -4.76 11.61 8.84
N ALA A 8 -5.45 12.71 9.14
CA ALA A 8 -6.09 12.91 10.44
C ALA A 8 -7.41 12.13 10.58
N ASN A 9 -8.06 11.82 9.45
CA ASN A 9 -9.39 11.18 9.41
C ASN A 9 -9.56 10.33 8.14
N VAL A 10 -10.64 9.53 8.13
CA VAL A 10 -10.99 8.64 7.01
C VAL A 10 -11.33 9.44 5.75
N ASP A 11 -11.93 10.62 5.88
CA ASP A 11 -12.31 11.47 4.74
C ASP A 11 -11.09 11.96 3.96
N GLU A 12 -10.01 12.35 4.65
CA GLU A 12 -8.73 12.71 4.04
C GLU A 12 -8.08 11.54 3.32
N LYS A 13 -8.13 10.33 3.90
CA LYS A 13 -7.63 9.11 3.25
C LYS A 13 -8.43 8.82 1.97
N MET A 14 -9.75 8.96 2.04
CA MET A 14 -10.62 8.74 0.88
C MET A 14 -10.37 9.79 -0.21
N ALA A 15 -10.23 11.07 0.16
CA ALA A 15 -9.89 12.13 -0.77
C ALA A 15 -8.52 11.90 -1.44
N HIS A 16 -7.54 11.40 -0.69
CA HIS A 16 -6.23 11.03 -1.23
C HIS A 16 -6.34 9.85 -2.21
N LEU A 17 -7.04 8.78 -1.84
CA LEU A 17 -7.27 7.63 -2.72
C LEU A 17 -7.98 8.05 -4.01
N GLN A 18 -9.02 8.87 -3.92
CA GLN A 18 -9.73 9.43 -5.08
C GLN A 18 -8.80 10.30 -5.93
N SER A 19 -7.91 11.09 -5.31
CA SER A 19 -6.93 11.87 -6.06
C SER A 19 -5.99 10.96 -6.85
N LEU A 20 -5.47 9.88 -6.24
CA LEU A 20 -4.63 8.90 -6.92
C LEU A 20 -5.34 8.23 -8.10
N VAL A 21 -6.60 7.84 -7.92
CA VAL A 21 -7.44 7.23 -8.98
C VAL A 21 -7.73 8.21 -10.12
N ASN A 22 -7.93 9.50 -9.81
CA ASN A 22 -8.28 10.51 -10.80
C ASN A 22 -7.08 11.09 -11.57
N ILE A 23 -5.84 10.78 -11.18
CA ILE A 23 -4.64 11.22 -11.88
C ILE A 23 -4.31 10.21 -12.99
N PRO A 24 -4.50 10.53 -14.29
CA PRO A 24 -4.36 9.55 -15.38
C PRO A 24 -2.93 9.01 -15.56
N SER A 25 -1.93 9.72 -15.05
CA SER A 25 -0.52 9.33 -15.10
C SER A 25 -0.10 8.39 -13.96
N ILE A 26 -0.95 8.20 -12.94
CA ILE A 26 -0.68 7.32 -11.81
C ILE A 26 -1.50 6.04 -12.01
N ASN A 27 -0.80 4.93 -12.21
CA ASN A 27 -1.43 3.62 -12.30
C ASN A 27 -1.17 2.84 -11.01
N PRO A 28 -2.18 2.14 -10.48
CA PRO A 28 -1.96 1.30 -9.32
C PRO A 28 -1.07 0.12 -9.72
N LYS A 29 -0.08 -0.18 -8.87
CA LYS A 29 0.70 -1.41 -9.00
C LYS A 29 -0.22 -2.59 -8.71
N THR A 30 -0.17 -3.65 -9.50
CA THR A 30 -0.92 -4.88 -9.15
C THR A 30 -0.32 -5.45 -7.88
N TYR A 31 -1.16 -5.79 -6.90
CA TYR A 31 -0.68 -6.43 -5.68
C TYR A 31 -0.08 -7.80 -6.01
N ASP A 32 1.15 -7.97 -5.56
CA ASP A 32 1.96 -9.17 -5.59
C ASP A 32 2.52 -9.40 -4.16
N GLU A 33 2.42 -10.64 -3.67
CA GLU A 33 2.91 -11.01 -2.34
C GLU A 33 4.45 -10.93 -2.24
N ASP A 34 5.16 -11.04 -3.36
CA ASP A 34 6.63 -11.12 -3.40
C ASP A 34 7.31 -9.75 -3.58
N VAL A 35 6.52 -8.68 -3.67
CA VAL A 35 6.99 -7.31 -3.88
C VAL A 35 7.10 -6.55 -2.56
N GLU A 36 8.10 -5.68 -2.49
CA GLU A 36 8.27 -4.74 -1.38
C GLU A 36 7.37 -3.52 -1.59
N TYR A 37 6.63 -3.17 -0.54
CA TYR A 37 5.73 -2.02 -0.54
C TYR A 37 6.25 -0.93 0.39
N PHE A 38 6.09 0.31 -0.04
CA PHE A 38 6.42 1.48 0.74
C PHE A 38 5.17 2.27 1.08
N ARG A 39 5.27 3.07 2.14
CA ARG A 39 4.20 3.98 2.53
C ARG A 39 3.80 4.87 1.36
N LEU A 40 2.49 5.04 1.15
CA LEU A 40 1.85 5.75 0.04
C LEU A 40 1.94 5.05 -1.32
N ASP A 41 2.45 3.82 -1.39
CA ASP A 41 2.35 3.06 -2.63
C ASP A 41 0.88 2.85 -3.00
N PHE A 42 0.56 3.14 -4.25
CA PHE A 42 -0.77 2.93 -4.80
C PHE A 42 -0.83 1.53 -5.42
N ILE A 43 -1.71 0.69 -4.89
CA ILE A 43 -1.82 -0.72 -5.25
C ILE A 43 -3.25 -1.10 -5.64
N ASN A 44 -3.39 -2.15 -6.45
CA ASN A 44 -4.66 -2.77 -6.79
C ASN A 44 -4.64 -4.23 -6.31
N HIS A 45 -5.43 -4.52 -5.28
CA HIS A 45 -5.60 -5.87 -4.74
C HIS A 45 -6.73 -6.60 -5.48
N PRO A 46 -6.56 -7.87 -5.89
CA PRO A 46 -7.57 -8.60 -6.66
C PRO A 46 -8.92 -8.73 -5.94
N GLU A 47 -8.92 -8.81 -4.60
CA GLU A 47 -10.14 -8.94 -3.80
C GLU A 47 -10.72 -7.62 -3.29
N PHE A 48 -9.86 -6.62 -3.00
CA PHE A 48 -10.27 -5.38 -2.32
C PHE A 48 -10.25 -4.15 -3.25
N GLY A 49 -9.77 -4.31 -4.48
CA GLY A 49 -9.61 -3.24 -5.45
C GLY A 49 -8.45 -2.31 -5.11
N VAL A 50 -8.60 -1.05 -5.52
CA VAL A 50 -7.55 -0.04 -5.36
C VAL A 50 -7.44 0.48 -3.93
N GLY A 51 -6.21 0.64 -3.48
CA GLY A 51 -5.87 1.17 -2.17
C GLY A 51 -4.47 1.76 -2.14
N PHE A 52 -4.11 2.42 -1.05
CA PHE A 52 -2.75 2.87 -0.83
C PHE A 52 -2.21 2.37 0.51
N VAL A 53 -0.91 2.15 0.58
CA VAL A 53 -0.22 1.70 1.80
C VAL A 53 -0.21 2.84 2.81
N GLU A 54 -0.96 2.69 3.89
CA GLU A 54 -1.01 3.68 4.96
C GLU A 54 0.24 3.61 5.84
N GLU A 55 0.68 2.40 6.16
CA GLU A 55 1.78 2.12 7.07
C GLU A 55 2.39 0.75 6.77
N VAL A 56 3.70 0.64 6.94
CA VAL A 56 4.42 -0.64 6.93
C VAL A 56 4.62 -1.05 8.38
N LEU A 57 3.90 -2.08 8.82
CA LEU A 57 3.89 -2.51 10.22
C LEU A 57 5.09 -3.40 10.54
N SER A 58 5.47 -4.26 9.60
CA SER A 58 6.61 -5.16 9.73
C SER A 58 7.19 -5.47 8.35
N GLU A 59 8.24 -6.30 8.31
CA GLU A 59 8.82 -6.79 7.06
C GLU A 59 7.85 -7.66 6.23
N LYS A 60 6.74 -8.10 6.81
CA LYS A 60 5.77 -8.99 6.16
C LYS A 60 4.33 -8.51 6.29
N GLU A 61 4.09 -7.35 6.88
CA GLU A 61 2.75 -6.85 7.14
C GLU A 61 2.68 -5.37 6.81
N ILE A 62 1.69 -5.03 6.01
CA ILE A 62 1.36 -3.66 5.65
C ILE A 62 -0.09 -3.38 5.99
N ASN A 63 -0.37 -2.16 6.41
CA ASN A 63 -1.73 -1.66 6.53
C ASN A 63 -2.05 -0.85 5.26
N VAL A 64 -3.09 -1.26 4.55
CA VAL A 64 -3.52 -0.66 3.28
C VAL A 64 -4.92 -0.09 3.45
N PHE A 65 -5.10 1.15 3.03
CA PHE A 65 -6.40 1.79 3.00
C PHE A 65 -7.07 1.58 1.63
N PHE A 66 -8.15 0.80 1.61
CA PHE A 66 -9.01 0.60 0.45
C PHE A 66 -10.24 1.49 0.50
N SER A 67 -10.94 1.62 -0.63
CA SER A 67 -12.25 2.29 -0.69
C SER A 67 -13.30 1.65 0.25
N SER A 68 -13.16 0.35 0.54
CA SER A 68 -13.99 -0.36 1.52
C SER A 68 -13.54 -0.18 2.98
N GLY A 69 -12.39 0.46 3.22
CA GLY A 69 -11.79 0.65 4.55
C GLY A 69 -10.38 0.05 4.67
N PRO A 70 -9.71 0.27 5.82
CA PRO A 70 -8.37 -0.23 6.08
C PRO A 70 -8.34 -1.75 6.23
N ARG A 71 -7.30 -2.38 5.69
CA ARG A 71 -7.02 -3.81 5.80
C ARG A 71 -5.54 -4.03 6.04
N MET A 72 -5.25 -4.92 6.97
CA MET A 72 -3.92 -5.47 7.14
C MET A 72 -3.72 -6.58 6.10
N ILE A 73 -2.62 -6.49 5.35
CA ILE A 73 -2.26 -7.45 4.33
C ILE A 73 -0.89 -8.01 4.67
N GLU A 74 -0.81 -9.33 4.71
CA GLU A 74 0.47 -10.03 4.76
C GLU A 74 1.11 -10.00 3.36
N HIS A 75 2.41 -9.78 3.30
CA HIS A 75 3.19 -9.94 2.07
C HIS A 75 4.45 -10.75 2.37
N LYS A 76 4.87 -11.58 1.42
CA LYS A 76 6.07 -12.39 1.53
C LYS A 76 7.28 -11.53 1.16
N LYS A 77 7.90 -10.92 2.16
CA LYS A 77 9.32 -10.62 2.02
C LYS A 77 10.09 -11.92 1.98
N TYR A 78 10.41 -12.39 0.78
CA TYR A 78 11.55 -13.26 0.58
C TYR A 78 12.81 -12.46 0.87
N LEU A 79 13.24 -12.38 2.13
CA LEU A 79 14.67 -12.47 2.40
C LEU A 79 15.06 -13.91 2.02
N HIS A 80 15.10 -14.20 0.71
CA HIS A 80 15.80 -15.39 0.24
C HIS A 80 17.27 -15.08 0.49
N GLY A 81 17.72 -15.38 1.71
CA GLY A 81 19.07 -15.85 1.92
C GLY A 81 19.28 -17.05 1.02
N LYS A 82 19.63 -16.80 -0.25
CA LYS A 82 20.46 -17.74 -0.99
C LYS A 82 21.85 -17.67 -0.38
N ILE A 83 21.99 -18.26 0.79
CA ILE A 83 23.25 -18.93 1.13
C ILE A 83 23.14 -20.28 0.41
N ALA A 84 23.49 -20.29 -0.88
CA ALA A 84 23.78 -21.54 -1.56
C ALA A 84 25.22 -21.90 -1.17
N ASN A 85 25.32 -22.94 -0.34
CA ASN A 85 26.56 -23.70 -0.10
C ASN A 85 27.22 -24.14 -1.42
#